data_AF-A0A2E3QQB8-F1
#
_entry.id   AF-A0A2E3QQB8-F1
#
_cell.length_a   1.000
_cell.length_b   1.000
_cell.length_c   1.000
_cell.angle_alpha   90.00
_cell.angle_beta   90.00
_cell.angle_gamma   90.00
#
_symmetry.space_group_name_H-M   'P 1'
#
loop_
_entity.id
_entity.type
_entity.pdbx_description
1 polymer ?
#
loop_
_entity_poly.entity_id
_entity_poly.type
_entity_poly.pdbx_seq_one_letter_code
_entity_poly.pdbx_strand_id
1 'polypeptide(L)'
;MAKKKYDILSKLKKIRKNKLVSNLGTLNKEQRKLERINSELKDMLDDSKFEIGKTITSGAVRQVSTFRKNLQDKIQVSENREVHLKKEIDTYLNEISKVNKQQEKIEEKKKENLAILEQNKEIRNSIIPRVKNL
;
A
#
# COMPACT_ATOMS: atom_id res chain seq x y z
N MET A 1 29.56 18.94 -0.31
CA MET A 1 28.39 18.67 -1.19
C MET A 1 27.67 17.36 -0.88
N ALA A 2 28.37 16.28 -0.50
CA ALA A 2 27.76 14.97 -0.23
C ALA A 2 26.66 14.97 0.87
N LYS A 3 26.84 15.69 1.98
CA LYS A 3 25.83 15.80 3.06
C LYS A 3 24.47 16.30 2.54
N LYS A 4 24.49 17.40 1.76
CA LYS A 4 23.29 17.96 1.10
C LYS A 4 22.63 16.96 0.13
N LYS A 5 23.43 16.15 -0.60
CA LYS A 5 22.92 15.12 -1.54
C LYS A 5 22.11 14.04 -0.82
N TYR A 6 22.65 13.44 0.24
CA TYR A 6 21.95 12.37 0.97
C TYR A 6 20.72 12.89 1.73
N ASP A 7 20.76 14.13 2.24
CA ASP A 7 19.60 14.78 2.85
C ASP A 7 18.45 14.97 1.84
N ILE A 8 18.77 15.41 0.61
CA ILE A 8 17.78 15.52 -0.47
C ILE A 8 17.23 14.14 -0.83
N LEU A 9 18.09 13.13 -1.02
CA LEU A 9 17.66 11.77 -1.33
C LEU A 9 16.74 11.19 -0.25
N SER A 10 17.08 11.37 1.03
CA SER A 10 16.27 10.91 2.17
C SER A 10 14.88 11.56 2.17
N LYS A 11 14.81 12.89 1.93
CA LYS A 11 13.53 13.62 1.77
C LYS A 11 12.70 13.09 0.59
N LEU A 12 13.31 12.87 -0.56
CA LEU A 12 12.62 12.31 -1.73
C LEU A 12 12.05 10.91 -1.46
N LYS A 13 12.80 10.05 -0.76
CA LYS A 13 12.30 8.73 -0.36
C LYS A 13 11.15 8.82 0.63
N LYS A 14 11.20 9.74 1.58
CA LYS A 14 10.11 10.00 2.52
C LYS A 14 8.83 10.44 1.80
N ILE A 15 8.94 11.37 0.85
CA ILE A 15 7.80 11.81 0.02
C ILE A 15 7.21 10.62 -0.76
N ARG A 16 8.05 9.82 -1.41
CA ARG A 16 7.60 8.63 -2.15
C ARG A 16 6.88 7.63 -1.23
N LYS A 17 7.46 7.34 -0.06
CA LYS A 17 6.84 6.44 0.94
C LYS A 17 5.47 6.95 1.37
N ASN A 18 5.35 8.24 1.68
CA ASN A 18 4.08 8.84 2.10
C ASN A 18 3.00 8.70 1.02
N LYS A 19 3.36 8.88 -0.26
CA LYS A 19 2.43 8.66 -1.38
C LYS A 19 1.95 7.20 -1.44
N LEU A 20 2.87 6.25 -1.31
CA LEU A 20 2.52 4.82 -1.31
C LEU A 20 1.60 4.45 -0.13
N VAL A 21 1.91 4.94 1.07
CA VAL A 21 1.08 4.72 2.27
C VAL A 21 -0.31 5.35 2.12
N SER A 22 -0.40 6.55 1.54
CA SER A 22 -1.67 7.20 1.27
C SER A 22 -2.53 6.36 0.32
N ASN A 23 -1.93 5.86 -0.78
CA ASN A 23 -2.63 5.00 -1.74
C ASN A 23 -3.10 3.69 -1.08
N LEU A 24 -2.26 3.08 -0.24
CA LEU A 24 -2.62 1.89 0.53
C LEU A 24 -3.80 2.16 1.47
N GLY A 25 -3.84 3.34 2.09
CA GLY A 25 -4.97 3.80 2.89
C GLY A 25 -6.28 3.88 2.10
N THR A 26 -6.22 4.31 0.83
CA THR A 26 -7.38 4.33 -0.07
C THR A 26 -7.84 2.91 -0.42
N LEU A 27 -6.91 2.01 -0.77
CA LEU A 27 -7.24 0.61 -1.10
C LEU A 27 -7.86 -0.12 0.11
N ASN A 28 -7.35 0.12 1.32
CA ASN A 28 -7.93 -0.45 2.54
C ASN A 28 -9.37 0.03 2.80
N LYS A 29 -9.67 1.31 2.50
CA LYS A 29 -11.05 1.82 2.60
C LYS A 29 -11.96 1.16 1.56
N GLU A 30 -11.46 0.96 0.35
CA GLU A 30 -12.20 0.27 -0.71
C GLU A 30 -12.48 -1.18 -0.34
N GLN A 31 -11.49 -1.90 0.19
CA GLN A 31 -11.64 -3.29 0.65
C GLN A 31 -12.76 -3.42 1.69
N ARG A 32 -12.75 -2.57 2.73
CA ARG A 32 -13.83 -2.55 3.75
C ARG A 32 -15.20 -2.20 3.18
N LYS A 33 -15.26 -1.46 2.08
CA LYS A 33 -16.52 -1.14 1.40
C LYS A 33 -17.00 -2.35 0.62
N LEU A 34 -16.11 -3.04 -0.10
CA LEU A 34 -16.40 -4.28 -0.81
C LEU A 34 -16.85 -5.41 0.11
N GLU A 35 -16.22 -5.57 1.27
CA GLU A 35 -16.63 -6.55 2.28
C GLU A 35 -18.09 -6.34 2.71
N ARG A 36 -18.48 -5.08 2.96
CA ARG A 36 -19.86 -4.72 3.29
C ARG A 36 -20.83 -5.00 2.14
N ILE A 37 -20.49 -4.56 0.93
CA ILE A 37 -21.31 -4.82 -0.27
C ILE A 37 -21.49 -6.32 -0.48
N ASN A 38 -20.43 -7.12 -0.32
CA ASN A 38 -20.49 -8.57 -0.44
C ASN A 38 -21.41 -9.22 0.59
N SER A 39 -21.36 -8.76 1.84
CA SER A 39 -22.28 -9.22 2.88
C SER A 39 -23.73 -8.90 2.49
N GLU A 40 -24.02 -7.64 2.17
CA GLU A 40 -25.37 -7.19 1.80
C GLU A 40 -25.94 -7.96 0.59
N LEU A 41 -25.12 -8.20 -0.44
CA LEU A 41 -25.55 -8.96 -1.61
C LEU A 41 -25.84 -10.44 -1.29
N LYS A 42 -25.06 -11.04 -0.39
CA LYS A 42 -25.28 -12.43 0.06
C LYS A 42 -26.55 -12.53 0.90
N ASP A 43 -26.77 -11.58 1.80
CA ASP A 43 -27.98 -11.49 2.61
C ASP A 43 -29.22 -11.34 1.71
N MET A 44 -29.19 -10.43 0.73
CA MET A 44 -30.28 -10.28 -0.25
C MET A 44 -30.52 -11.56 -1.09
N LEU A 45 -29.46 -12.30 -1.42
CA LEU A 45 -29.57 -13.55 -2.17
C LEU A 45 -30.22 -14.64 -1.31
N ASP A 46 -29.91 -14.68 -0.02
CA ASP A 46 -30.50 -15.61 0.93
C ASP A 46 -31.96 -15.28 1.24
N ASP A 47 -32.29 -14.00 1.41
CA ASP A 47 -33.66 -13.51 1.65
C ASP A 47 -34.59 -13.75 0.45
N SER A 48 -34.03 -13.73 -0.76
CA SER A 48 -34.78 -13.97 -2.00
C SER A 48 -35.07 -15.46 -2.29
N LYS A 49 -34.86 -16.36 -1.34
CA LYS A 49 -35.16 -17.81 -1.51
C LYS A 49 -36.67 -18.03 -1.59
N PHE A 50 -37.07 -19.04 -2.35
CA PHE A 50 -38.47 -19.45 -2.40
C PHE A 50 -38.85 -20.09 -1.06
N GLU A 51 -39.99 -19.67 -0.51
CA GLU A 51 -40.55 -20.30 0.68
C GLU A 51 -41.11 -21.69 0.35
N ILE A 52 -40.68 -22.68 1.13
CA ILE A 52 -41.11 -24.07 0.95
C ILE A 52 -42.60 -24.19 1.28
N GLY A 53 -43.35 -24.85 0.41
CA GLY A 53 -44.77 -25.14 0.62
C GLY A 53 -45.73 -24.01 0.21
N LYS A 54 -45.23 -22.85 -0.26
CA LYS A 54 -46.08 -21.79 -0.82
C LYS A 54 -46.37 -22.02 -2.30
N THR A 55 -47.63 -21.87 -2.69
CA THR A 55 -48.02 -21.78 -4.10
C THR A 55 -47.61 -20.42 -4.65
N ILE A 56 -46.79 -20.41 -5.68
CA ILE A 56 -46.26 -19.20 -6.32
C ILE A 56 -46.61 -19.21 -7.80
N THR A 57 -46.92 -18.02 -8.33
CA THR A 57 -47.24 -17.87 -9.74
C THR A 57 -45.98 -18.01 -10.60
N SER A 58 -46.13 -18.46 -11.84
CA SER A 58 -45.02 -18.55 -12.80
C SER A 58 -44.32 -17.21 -13.03
N GLY A 59 -45.08 -16.10 -13.01
CA GLY A 59 -44.55 -14.74 -13.07
C GLY A 59 -43.62 -14.41 -11.90
N ALA A 60 -44.03 -14.72 -10.67
CA ALA A 60 -43.21 -14.51 -9.47
C ALA A 60 -41.94 -15.37 -9.50
N VAL A 61 -42.04 -16.65 -9.93
CA VAL A 61 -40.87 -17.53 -10.10
C VAL A 61 -39.86 -16.91 -11.06
N ARG A 62 -40.32 -16.40 -12.21
CA ARG A 62 -39.44 -15.77 -13.20
C ARG A 62 -38.75 -14.52 -12.65
N GLN A 63 -39.49 -13.65 -11.97
CA GLN A 63 -38.95 -12.43 -11.37
C GLN A 63 -37.87 -12.73 -10.32
N VAL A 64 -38.17 -13.62 -9.37
CA VAL A 64 -37.22 -14.02 -8.33
C VAL A 64 -35.99 -14.68 -8.94
N SER A 65 -36.16 -15.55 -9.93
CA SER A 65 -35.02 -16.21 -10.61
C SER A 65 -34.12 -15.20 -11.33
N THR A 66 -34.70 -14.23 -12.04
CA THR A 66 -33.93 -13.15 -12.70
C THR A 66 -33.20 -12.29 -11.67
N PHE A 67 -33.87 -11.93 -10.57
CA PHE A 67 -33.25 -11.16 -9.49
C PHE A 67 -32.07 -11.90 -8.86
N ARG A 68 -32.25 -13.18 -8.51
CA ARG A 68 -31.19 -14.05 -7.96
C ARG A 68 -29.99 -14.15 -8.89
N LYS A 69 -30.22 -14.32 -10.19
CA LYS A 69 -29.14 -14.34 -11.20
C LYS A 69 -28.35 -13.03 -11.19
N ASN A 70 -29.05 -11.89 -11.21
CA ASN A 70 -28.41 -10.57 -11.16
C ASN A 70 -27.59 -10.36 -9.89
N LEU A 71 -28.05 -10.88 -8.74
CA LEU A 71 -27.28 -10.86 -7.49
C LEU A 71 -26.02 -11.72 -7.58
N GLN A 72 -26.12 -12.93 -8.12
CA GLN A 72 -24.98 -13.82 -8.32
C GLN A 72 -23.91 -13.19 -9.22
N ASP A 73 -24.32 -12.56 -10.32
CA ASP A 73 -23.41 -11.85 -11.22
C ASP A 73 -22.69 -10.70 -10.49
N LYS A 74 -23.41 -9.93 -9.65
CA LYS A 74 -22.83 -8.85 -8.84
C LYS A 74 -21.86 -9.37 -7.77
N ILE A 75 -22.18 -10.47 -7.10
CA ILE A 75 -21.31 -11.13 -6.13
C ILE A 75 -20.01 -11.55 -6.82
N GLN A 76 -20.09 -12.18 -7.99
CA GLN A 76 -18.92 -12.60 -8.74
C GLN A 76 -18.02 -11.42 -9.14
N VAL A 77 -18.60 -10.32 -9.63
CA VAL A 77 -17.83 -9.09 -9.95
C VAL A 77 -17.12 -8.55 -8.71
N SER A 78 -17.79 -8.57 -7.57
CA SER A 78 -17.26 -8.08 -6.30
C SER A 78 -16.11 -8.96 -5.78
N GLU A 79 -16.25 -10.29 -5.85
CA GLU A 79 -15.19 -11.25 -5.51
C GLU A 79 -13.95 -11.08 -6.42
N ASN A 80 -14.16 -10.88 -7.72
CA ASN A 80 -13.08 -10.58 -8.66
C ASN A 80 -12.33 -9.29 -8.27
N ARG A 81 -13.06 -8.25 -7.86
CA ARG A 81 -12.45 -7.00 -7.41
C ARG A 81 -11.67 -7.19 -6.10
N GLU A 82 -12.15 -8.02 -5.18
CA GLU A 82 -11.43 -8.35 -3.95
C GLU A 82 -10.07 -8.99 -4.25
N VAL A 83 -10.04 -9.95 -5.19
CA VAL A 83 -8.78 -10.58 -5.64
C VAL A 83 -7.84 -9.54 -6.26
N HIS A 84 -8.37 -8.62 -7.07
CA HIS A 84 -7.56 -7.55 -7.66
C HIS A 84 -6.99 -6.62 -6.60
N LEU A 85 -7.81 -6.20 -5.61
CA LEU A 85 -7.37 -5.34 -4.53
C LEU A 85 -6.25 -5.97 -3.70
N LYS A 86 -6.34 -7.26 -3.38
CA LYS A 86 -5.27 -7.99 -2.68
C LYS A 86 -3.94 -7.88 -3.42
N LYS A 87 -3.95 -8.10 -4.74
CA LYS A 87 -2.74 -7.97 -5.59
C LYS A 87 -2.19 -6.55 -5.61
N GLU A 88 -3.06 -5.55 -5.68
CA GLU A 88 -2.65 -4.14 -5.63
C GLU A 88 -2.01 -3.81 -4.27
N ILE A 89 -2.65 -4.19 -3.17
CA ILE A 89 -2.14 -4.02 -1.80
C ILE A 89 -0.76 -4.66 -1.65
N ASP A 90 -0.59 -5.91 -2.08
CA ASP A 90 0.69 -6.62 -2.04
C ASP A 90 1.78 -5.89 -2.85
N THR A 91 1.42 -5.35 -4.01
CA THR A 91 2.33 -4.55 -4.83
C THR A 91 2.79 -3.29 -4.09
N TYR A 92 1.88 -2.55 -3.47
CA TYR A 92 2.20 -1.36 -2.68
C TYR A 92 3.07 -1.70 -1.45
N LEU A 93 2.78 -2.80 -0.74
CA LEU A 93 3.59 -3.26 0.39
C LEU A 93 5.02 -3.60 -0.04
N ASN A 94 5.17 -4.29 -1.17
CA ASN A 94 6.48 -4.60 -1.74
C ASN A 94 7.25 -3.33 -2.14
N GLU A 95 6.58 -2.34 -2.74
CA GLU A 95 7.20 -1.06 -3.04
C GLU A 95 7.63 -0.29 -1.78
N ILE A 96 6.80 -0.26 -0.74
CA ILE A 96 7.15 0.37 0.55
C ILE A 96 8.38 -0.30 1.14
N SER A 97 8.45 -1.64 1.11
CA SER A 97 9.62 -2.40 1.58
C SER A 97 10.89 -2.03 0.80
N LYS A 98 10.81 -1.92 -0.53
CA LYS A 98 11.93 -1.44 -1.36
C LYS A 98 12.36 -0.02 -0.98
N VAL A 99 11.42 0.88 -0.72
CA VAL A 99 11.73 2.25 -0.30
C VAL A 99 12.40 2.27 1.08
N ASN A 100 11.95 1.45 2.04
CA ASN A 100 12.58 1.34 3.36
C ASN A 100 14.03 0.88 3.25
N LYS A 101 14.31 -0.18 2.48
CA LYS A 101 15.68 -0.65 2.23
C LYS A 101 16.57 0.41 1.59
N GLN A 102 16.00 1.25 0.71
CA GLN A 102 16.73 2.37 0.12
C GLN A 102 17.02 3.47 1.14
N GLN A 103 16.11 3.73 2.08
CA GLN A 103 16.33 4.69 3.17
C GLN A 103 17.44 4.22 4.11
N GLU A 104 17.44 2.95 4.50
CA GLU A 104 18.51 2.34 5.32
C GLU A 104 19.89 2.55 4.68
N LYS A 105 20.04 2.20 3.40
CA LYS A 105 21.29 2.43 2.64
C LYS A 105 21.69 3.89 2.55
N ILE A 106 20.73 4.81 2.49
CA ILE A 106 21.02 6.25 2.47
C ILE A 106 21.57 6.70 3.83
N GLU A 107 20.99 6.23 4.93
CA GLU A 107 21.43 6.57 6.28
C GLU A 107 22.80 5.96 6.60
N GLU A 108 23.08 4.72 6.18
CA GLU A 108 24.42 4.11 6.26
C GLU A 108 25.47 4.96 5.56
N LYS A 109 25.23 5.30 4.28
CA LYS A 109 26.15 6.15 3.51
C LYS A 109 26.30 7.56 4.10
N LYS A 110 25.27 8.07 4.74
CA LYS A 110 25.33 9.37 5.43
C LYS A 110 26.25 9.29 6.64
N LYS A 111 26.18 8.22 7.44
CA LYS A 111 27.08 7.96 8.57
C LYS A 111 28.52 7.78 8.12
N GLU A 112 28.77 6.97 7.10
CA GLU A 112 30.11 6.76 6.52
C GLU A 112 30.75 8.09 6.07
N ASN A 113 30.00 8.92 5.36
CA ASN A 113 30.50 10.22 4.91
C ASN A 113 30.80 11.18 6.07
N LEU A 114 30.04 11.11 7.18
CA LEU A 114 30.32 11.91 8.36
C LEU A 114 31.63 11.48 9.03
N ALA A 115 31.84 10.18 9.18
CA ALA A 115 33.09 9.63 9.72
C ALA A 115 34.31 10.03 8.87
N ILE A 116 34.20 9.93 7.54
CA ILE A 116 35.26 10.36 6.61
C ILE A 116 35.54 11.87 6.74
N LEU A 117 34.51 12.69 6.92
CA LEU A 117 34.68 14.14 7.11
C LEU A 117 35.38 14.47 8.43
N GLU A 118 35.07 13.74 9.51
CA GLU A 118 35.73 13.89 10.81
C GLU A 118 37.20 13.48 10.74
N GLN A 119 37.51 12.30 10.18
CA GLN A 119 38.89 11.84 9.97
C GLN A 119 39.71 12.84 9.14
N ASN A 120 39.14 13.37 8.06
CA ASN A 120 39.82 14.38 7.23
C ASN A 120 40.07 15.69 8.00
N LYS A 121 39.18 16.06 8.92
CA LYS A 121 39.33 17.26 9.76
C LYS A 121 40.45 17.04 10.79
N GLU A 122 40.51 15.86 11.41
CA GLU A 122 41.59 15.47 12.32
C GLU A 122 42.95 15.47 11.62
N ILE A 123 43.05 14.88 10.43
CA ILE A 123 44.27 14.88 9.61
C ILE A 123 44.70 16.32 9.27
N ARG A 124 43.78 17.19 8.84
CA ARG A 124 44.12 18.60 8.58
C ARG A 124 44.64 19.30 9.84
N ASN A 125 43.98 19.07 10.97
CA ASN A 125 44.35 19.68 12.24
C ASN A 125 45.68 19.15 12.80
N SER A 126 46.12 17.95 12.43
CA SER A 126 47.44 17.41 12.82
C SER A 126 48.57 17.87 11.90
N ILE A 127 48.27 18.28 10.66
CA ILE A 127 49.24 18.82 9.70
C ILE A 127 49.51 20.32 9.92
N ILE A 128 48.48 21.12 10.22
CA ILE A 128 48.59 22.58 10.39
C ILE A 128 49.58 23.04 11.50
N PRO A 129 49.75 22.34 12.64
CA PRO A 129 50.74 22.71 13.65
C PRO A 129 52.20 22.58 13.18
N ARG A 130 52.49 21.75 12.16
CA ARG A 130 53.87 21.51 11.69
C ARG A 130 54.43 22.60 10.77
N VAL A 131 53.59 23.49 10.24
CA VAL A 131 54.00 24.53 9.26
C VAL A 131 54.33 25.87 9.93
N LYS A 132 54.07 26.03 11.24
CA LYS A 132 54.39 27.28 11.99
C LYS A 132 55.79 27.32 12.62
N ASN A 133 56.56 26.24 12.50
CA ASN A 133 57.91 26.11 13.09
C ASN A 133 59.01 25.88 12.05
N LEU A 134 58.88 26.45 10.84
CA LEU A 134 59.94 26.51 9.82
C LEU A 134 60.15 27.94 9.37
#